data_AF-A0A545BBM3-F1
#
_entry.id   AF-A0A545BBM3-F1
#
_cell.length_a   1.000
_cell.length_b   1.000
_cell.length_c   1.000
_cell.angle_alpha   90.00
_cell.angle_beta   90.00
_cell.angle_gamma   90.00
#
_symmetry.space_group_name_H-M   'P 1'
#
loop_
_entity.id
_entity.type
_entity.pdbx_description
1 polymer ?
#
loop_
_entity_poly.entity_id
_entity_poly.type
_entity_poly.pdbx_seq_one_letter_code
_entity_poly.pdbx_strand_id
1 'polypeptide(L)'
;MSSARTSKTRPKSQDPRTAQQSAQLITEFYKDHGYLPTQRTPSLGEHKRLALALERLRRLKAAGSLPDDAARILDRAHPQWTVRADHAAERWQRTAEDFIAWVKDNGRFPRASSDDATERFLSRWLFRQRYDARLERFPARVRELDTRLPEWRETFTDQERRSYVESARQIAAYVQEHGTLPTPGGQGGSEAERLAGVLVVLRTQQRRGLLAKEATHTLDAAFPGWLDGIALNVERQWQKRAAEFVEWVKEDGRDPHRGAWDPAERALAGWLARQKVHAKKGEYPARIKELNKRLPGWNRSP
;
A
#
# COMPACT_ATOMS: atom_id res chain seq x y z
N MET A 1 -1.44 -51.99 -47.86
CA MET A 1 -1.75 -52.93 -46.76
C MET A 1 -0.76 -52.72 -45.63
N SER A 2 -1.31 -52.42 -44.46
CA SER A 2 -0.75 -52.36 -43.09
C SER A 2 0.75 -52.18 -42.85
N SER A 3 1.15 -50.97 -42.47
CA SER A 3 2.33 -50.73 -41.62
C SER A 3 1.99 -51.02 -40.16
N ALA A 4 2.65 -52.03 -39.58
CA ALA A 4 2.60 -52.33 -38.15
C ALA A 4 3.32 -51.23 -37.35
N ARG A 5 2.57 -50.50 -36.51
CA ARG A 5 3.13 -49.62 -35.48
C ARG A 5 3.67 -50.48 -34.34
N THR A 6 4.99 -50.59 -34.24
CA THR A 6 5.66 -51.07 -33.03
C THR A 6 5.59 -50.00 -31.95
N SER A 7 4.70 -50.21 -30.98
CA SER A 7 4.59 -49.41 -29.77
C SER A 7 5.82 -49.60 -28.88
N LYS A 8 6.73 -48.61 -28.87
CA LYS A 8 7.81 -48.50 -27.90
C LYS A 8 7.24 -48.16 -26.52
N THR A 9 7.12 -49.15 -25.65
CA THR A 9 6.78 -48.96 -24.24
C THR A 9 7.97 -48.31 -23.53
N ARG A 10 7.80 -47.07 -23.09
CA ARG A 10 8.80 -46.29 -22.34
C ARG A 10 9.01 -46.91 -20.94
N PRO A 11 10.25 -47.05 -20.42
CA PRO A 11 10.47 -47.66 -19.11
C PRO A 11 9.88 -46.76 -18.01
N LYS A 12 9.05 -47.34 -17.12
CA LYS A 12 8.58 -46.66 -15.91
C LYS A 12 9.79 -46.47 -14.99
N SER A 13 10.15 -45.22 -14.73
CA SER A 13 11.12 -44.85 -13.69
C SER A 13 10.66 -45.45 -12.36
N GLN A 14 11.32 -46.54 -11.93
CA GLN A 14 11.11 -47.13 -10.61
C GLN A 14 12.08 -46.44 -9.65
N ASP A 15 11.52 -45.87 -8.59
CA ASP A 15 12.27 -45.42 -7.44
C ASP A 15 12.88 -46.65 -6.75
N PRO A 16 14.21 -46.74 -6.58
CA PRO A 16 14.88 -47.92 -6.01
C PRO A 16 14.63 -48.10 -4.51
N ARG A 17 14.04 -47.11 -3.83
CA ARG A 17 13.77 -47.12 -2.40
C ARG A 17 12.71 -48.15 -2.03
N THR A 18 12.85 -48.75 -0.85
CA THR A 18 11.83 -49.65 -0.29
C THR A 18 10.57 -48.86 0.10
N ALA A 19 9.44 -49.58 0.28
CA ALA A 19 8.20 -48.95 0.72
C ALA A 19 8.35 -48.27 2.10
N GLN A 20 9.14 -48.89 3.00
CA GLN A 20 9.44 -48.37 4.33
C GLN A 20 10.30 -47.10 4.28
N GLN A 21 11.38 -47.10 3.49
CA GLN A 21 12.23 -45.91 3.30
C GLN A 21 11.44 -44.75 2.69
N SER A 22 10.58 -45.05 1.72
CA SER A 22 9.70 -44.03 1.12
C SER A 22 8.72 -43.47 2.15
N ALA A 23 8.12 -44.32 2.99
CA ALA A 23 7.22 -43.90 4.07
C ALA A 23 7.90 -43.01 5.12
N GLN A 24 9.16 -43.31 5.48
CA GLN A 24 9.96 -42.50 6.41
C GLN A 24 10.23 -41.11 5.82
N LEU A 25 10.74 -41.03 4.59
CA LEU A 25 11.03 -39.75 3.94
C LEU A 25 9.77 -38.91 3.69
N ILE A 26 8.63 -39.55 3.38
CA ILE A 26 7.35 -38.84 3.27
C ILE A 26 6.89 -38.30 4.63
N THR A 27 7.15 -39.04 5.71
CA THR A 27 6.84 -38.59 7.09
C THR A 27 7.71 -37.42 7.50
N GLU A 28 9.01 -37.47 7.22
CA GLU A 28 9.95 -36.36 7.46
C GLU A 28 9.56 -35.14 6.63
N PHE A 29 9.28 -35.32 5.34
CA PHE A 29 8.75 -34.27 4.48
C PHE A 29 7.50 -33.62 5.06
N TYR A 30 6.55 -34.44 5.56
CA TYR A 30 5.33 -33.96 6.19
C TYR A 30 5.61 -33.20 7.50
N LYS A 31 6.59 -33.61 8.31
CA LYS A 31 6.98 -32.86 9.51
C LYS A 31 7.57 -31.50 9.17
N ASP A 32 8.44 -31.45 8.18
CA ASP A 32 9.16 -30.22 7.79
C ASP A 32 8.27 -29.23 7.07
N HIS A 33 7.36 -29.72 6.23
CA HIS A 33 6.54 -28.89 5.36
C HIS A 33 5.08 -28.81 5.80
N GLY A 34 4.63 -29.66 6.72
CA GLY A 34 3.25 -29.78 7.19
C GLY A 34 2.25 -30.29 6.14
N TYR A 35 2.71 -30.78 4.97
CA TYR A 35 1.84 -31.31 3.90
C TYR A 35 2.50 -32.50 3.20
N LEU A 36 1.70 -33.34 2.55
CA LEU A 36 2.20 -34.51 1.82
C LEU A 36 2.77 -34.13 0.43
N PRO A 37 3.87 -34.74 -0.03
CA PRO A 37 4.55 -34.35 -1.26
C PRO A 37 3.67 -34.50 -2.51
N THR A 38 3.70 -33.53 -3.42
CA THR A 38 2.87 -33.50 -4.65
C THR A 38 3.69 -33.33 -5.93
N GLN A 39 3.16 -33.79 -7.06
CA GLN A 39 3.82 -33.62 -8.37
C GLN A 39 3.87 -32.17 -8.87
N ARG A 40 3.09 -31.26 -8.24
CA ARG A 40 3.03 -29.83 -8.59
C ARG A 40 3.79 -28.95 -7.60
N THR A 41 4.55 -29.53 -6.68
CA THR A 41 5.38 -28.78 -5.74
C THR A 41 6.58 -28.17 -6.49
N PRO A 42 6.93 -26.88 -6.31
CA PRO A 42 7.94 -26.19 -7.14
C PRO A 42 9.41 -26.59 -6.92
N SER A 43 9.70 -27.46 -5.95
CA SER A 43 11.06 -27.76 -5.52
C SER A 43 11.66 -28.96 -6.27
N LEU A 44 13.00 -28.98 -6.34
CA LEU A 44 13.90 -29.92 -7.02
C LEU A 44 13.44 -31.39 -7.01
N GLY A 45 14.00 -32.18 -7.93
CA GLY A 45 13.58 -33.53 -8.32
C GLY A 45 13.26 -34.53 -7.19
N GLU A 46 13.72 -34.31 -5.97
CA GLU A 46 13.36 -35.11 -4.79
C GLU A 46 11.87 -34.99 -4.38
N HIS A 47 11.28 -33.79 -4.40
CA HIS A 47 9.86 -33.60 -4.03
C HIS A 47 8.95 -34.34 -5.01
N LYS A 48 9.30 -34.30 -6.30
CA LYS A 48 8.59 -35.04 -7.36
C LYS A 48 8.72 -36.56 -7.17
N ARG A 49 9.88 -37.05 -6.75
CA ARG A 49 10.10 -38.47 -6.45
C ARG A 49 9.28 -38.92 -5.24
N LEU A 50 9.27 -38.15 -4.16
CA LEU A 50 8.45 -38.44 -2.98
C LEU A 50 6.95 -38.42 -3.28
N ALA A 51 6.49 -37.51 -4.15
CA ALA A 51 5.10 -37.48 -4.60
C ALA A 51 4.71 -38.73 -5.42
N LEU A 52 5.61 -39.17 -6.30
CA LEU A 52 5.43 -40.41 -7.05
C LEU A 52 5.45 -41.64 -6.14
N ALA A 53 6.33 -41.65 -5.14
CA ALA A 53 6.40 -42.70 -4.12
C ALA A 53 5.11 -42.76 -3.29
N LEU A 54 4.58 -41.62 -2.83
CA LEU A 54 3.30 -41.56 -2.12
C LEU A 54 2.15 -42.13 -2.95
N GLU A 55 2.05 -41.77 -4.23
CA GLU A 55 1.03 -42.33 -5.14
C GLU A 55 1.21 -43.83 -5.41
N ARG A 56 2.44 -44.35 -5.31
CA ARG A 56 2.71 -45.80 -5.35
C ARG A 56 2.21 -46.47 -4.06
N LEU A 57 2.52 -45.90 -2.90
CA LEU A 57 2.09 -46.47 -1.60
C LEU A 57 0.57 -46.47 -1.47
N ARG A 58 -0.13 -45.42 -1.94
CA ARG A 58 -1.60 -45.38 -1.98
C ARG A 58 -2.19 -46.53 -2.81
N ARG A 59 -1.59 -46.79 -3.98
CA ARG A 59 -1.99 -47.90 -4.86
C ARG A 59 -1.73 -49.26 -4.21
N LEU A 60 -0.59 -49.43 -3.53
CA LEU A 60 -0.29 -50.67 -2.80
C LEU A 60 -1.27 -50.91 -1.64
N LYS A 61 -1.65 -49.86 -0.89
CA LYS A 61 -2.65 -49.96 0.20
C LYS A 61 -4.03 -50.33 -0.34
N ALA A 62 -4.45 -49.71 -1.45
CA ALA A 62 -5.71 -50.04 -2.12
C ALA A 62 -5.72 -51.49 -2.67
N ALA A 63 -4.57 -52.01 -3.11
CA ALA A 63 -4.41 -53.37 -3.58
C ALA A 63 -4.15 -54.40 -2.46
N GLY A 64 -4.18 -54.00 -1.17
CA GLY A 64 -3.89 -54.88 -0.04
C GLY A 64 -2.47 -55.44 -0.01
N SER A 65 -1.55 -54.87 -0.79
CA SER A 65 -0.17 -55.37 -1.01
C SER A 65 0.89 -54.44 -0.42
N LEU A 66 0.50 -53.50 0.44
CA LEU A 66 1.42 -52.60 1.12
C LEU A 66 2.01 -53.29 2.35
N PRO A 67 3.35 -53.32 2.54
CA PRO A 67 3.95 -53.84 3.75
C PRO A 67 3.44 -53.12 5.01
N ASP A 68 3.08 -53.89 6.04
CA ASP A 68 2.46 -53.37 7.27
C ASP A 68 3.32 -52.33 8.00
N ASP A 69 4.65 -52.45 7.94
CA ASP A 69 5.56 -51.48 8.54
C ASP A 69 5.47 -50.11 7.85
N ALA A 70 5.37 -50.09 6.52
CA ALA A 70 5.23 -48.85 5.76
C ALA A 70 3.85 -48.20 5.99
N ALA A 71 2.80 -49.02 6.09
CA ALA A 71 1.46 -48.56 6.45
C ALA A 71 1.43 -47.93 7.83
N ARG A 72 2.00 -48.60 8.85
CA ARG A 72 2.07 -48.11 10.23
C ARG A 72 2.83 -46.79 10.36
N ILE A 73 3.94 -46.62 9.64
CA ILE A 73 4.71 -45.37 9.64
C ILE A 73 3.85 -44.20 9.16
N LEU A 74 3.15 -44.36 8.03
CA LEU A 74 2.31 -43.30 7.47
C LEU A 74 1.01 -43.09 8.25
N ASP A 75 0.39 -44.15 8.76
CA ASP A 75 -0.83 -44.05 9.56
C ASP A 75 -0.56 -43.33 10.89
N ARG A 76 0.63 -43.52 11.49
CA ARG A 76 1.05 -42.80 12.69
C ARG A 76 1.33 -41.32 12.43
N ALA A 77 1.91 -41.00 11.28
CA ALA A 77 2.25 -39.63 10.91
C ALA A 77 1.06 -38.81 10.39
N HIS A 78 0.19 -39.45 9.59
CA HIS A 78 -0.95 -38.83 8.94
C HIS A 78 -2.04 -39.88 8.62
N PRO A 79 -2.97 -40.19 9.54
CA PRO A 79 -3.96 -41.27 9.39
C PRO A 79 -4.80 -41.24 8.11
N GLN A 80 -4.97 -40.06 7.50
CA GLN A 80 -5.74 -39.87 6.27
C GLN A 80 -4.87 -39.79 5.01
N TRP A 81 -3.63 -40.28 5.03
CA TRP A 81 -2.70 -40.12 3.90
C TRP A 81 -3.17 -40.83 2.62
N THR A 82 -4.09 -41.79 2.76
CA THR A 82 -4.76 -42.50 1.66
C THR A 82 -5.78 -41.63 0.94
N VAL A 83 -6.39 -40.67 1.64
CA VAL A 83 -7.31 -39.70 1.04
C VAL A 83 -6.48 -38.73 0.21
N ARG A 84 -6.88 -38.53 -1.05
CA ARG A 84 -6.39 -37.40 -1.83
C ARG A 84 -7.07 -36.15 -1.27
N ALA A 85 -6.48 -35.56 -0.23
CA ALA A 85 -6.89 -34.26 0.23
C ALA A 85 -6.77 -33.26 -0.93
N ASP A 86 -7.74 -32.36 -1.07
CA ASP A 86 -7.60 -31.24 -1.97
C ASP A 86 -6.51 -30.33 -1.41
N HIS A 87 -5.27 -30.56 -1.82
CA HIS A 87 -4.11 -29.78 -1.39
C HIS A 87 -4.23 -28.30 -1.76
N ALA A 88 -5.17 -27.91 -2.63
CA ALA A 88 -5.52 -26.51 -2.81
C ALA A 88 -6.30 -25.97 -1.59
N ALA A 89 -7.16 -26.76 -0.96
CA ALA A 89 -7.85 -26.42 0.27
C ALA A 89 -6.89 -26.36 1.47
N GLU A 90 -5.99 -27.34 1.64
CA GLU A 90 -5.01 -27.32 2.74
C GLU A 90 -4.04 -26.13 2.64
N ARG A 91 -3.51 -25.87 1.44
CA ARG A 91 -2.64 -24.70 1.22
C ARG A 91 -3.39 -23.39 1.45
N TRP A 92 -4.65 -23.32 1.01
CA TRP A 92 -5.47 -22.16 1.26
C TRP A 92 -5.69 -21.95 2.76
N GLN A 93 -6.01 -23.01 3.50
CA GLN A 93 -6.23 -22.97 4.95
C GLN A 93 -5.01 -22.42 5.69
N ARG A 94 -3.82 -22.95 5.38
CA ARG A 94 -2.58 -22.46 5.99
C ARG A 94 -2.31 -21.01 5.66
N THR A 95 -2.42 -20.62 4.39
CA THR A 95 -2.19 -19.22 4.03
C THR A 95 -3.22 -18.28 4.66
N ALA A 96 -4.46 -18.74 4.87
CA ALA A 96 -5.47 -17.99 5.60
C ALA A 96 -5.10 -17.83 7.08
N GLU A 97 -4.58 -18.87 7.72
CA GLU A 97 -4.08 -18.81 9.10
C GLU A 97 -2.87 -17.87 9.22
N ASP A 98 -1.88 -18.00 8.34
CA ASP A 98 -0.70 -17.12 8.29
C ASP A 98 -1.12 -15.66 8.09
N PHE A 99 -2.08 -15.42 7.20
CA PHE A 99 -2.63 -14.09 6.94
C PHE A 99 -3.34 -13.51 8.16
N ILE A 100 -4.21 -14.28 8.81
CA ILE A 100 -4.96 -13.83 10.00
C ILE A 100 -4.00 -13.54 11.16
N ALA A 101 -3.02 -14.41 11.39
CA ALA A 101 -2.00 -14.20 12.41
C ALA A 101 -1.20 -12.91 12.12
N TRP A 102 -0.74 -12.75 10.87
CA TRP A 102 0.00 -11.57 10.45
C TRP A 102 -0.78 -10.27 10.67
N VAL A 103 -2.09 -10.24 10.33
CA VAL A 103 -2.94 -9.07 10.54
C VAL A 103 -3.14 -8.77 12.02
N LYS A 104 -3.32 -9.80 12.86
CA LYS A 104 -3.42 -9.62 14.32
C LYS A 104 -2.15 -9.06 14.92
N ASP A 105 -0.99 -9.56 14.51
CA ASP A 105 0.30 -9.15 15.06
C ASP A 105 0.69 -7.74 14.61
N ASN A 106 0.32 -7.35 13.38
CA ASN A 106 0.72 -6.06 12.80
C ASN A 106 -0.36 -4.97 12.91
N GLY A 107 -1.61 -5.33 13.25
CA GLY A 107 -2.75 -4.42 13.34
C GLY A 107 -3.12 -3.74 12.00
N ARG A 108 -2.68 -4.29 10.88
CA ARG A 108 -2.89 -3.74 9.53
C ARG A 108 -2.93 -4.85 8.48
N PHE A 109 -3.29 -4.51 7.24
CA PHE A 109 -3.17 -5.41 6.09
C PHE A 109 -1.79 -5.36 5.42
N PRO A 110 -1.36 -6.46 4.79
CA PRO A 110 -0.08 -6.58 4.12
C PRO A 110 0.00 -5.73 2.84
N ARG A 111 1.13 -5.06 2.63
CA ARG A 111 1.38 -4.14 1.51
C ARG A 111 2.17 -4.82 0.39
N ALA A 112 1.76 -4.54 -0.85
CA ALA A 112 2.44 -5.06 -2.03
C ALA A 112 3.83 -4.43 -2.25
N SER A 113 4.06 -3.23 -1.71
CA SER A 113 5.31 -2.47 -1.80
C SER A 113 6.25 -2.70 -0.60
N SER A 114 5.98 -3.67 0.27
CA SER A 114 6.86 -3.98 1.39
C SER A 114 8.17 -4.61 0.91
N ASP A 115 9.27 -4.35 1.63
CA ASP A 115 10.56 -5.00 1.39
C ASP A 115 10.56 -6.47 1.88
N ASP A 116 9.63 -6.83 2.77
CA ASP A 116 9.45 -8.21 3.24
C ASP A 116 8.75 -9.10 2.20
N ALA A 117 9.37 -10.24 1.89
CA ALA A 117 8.86 -11.18 0.91
C ALA A 117 7.56 -11.87 1.37
N THR A 118 7.42 -12.11 2.67
CA THR A 118 6.22 -12.74 3.25
C THR A 118 5.04 -11.78 3.18
N GLU A 119 5.22 -10.53 3.56
CA GLU A 119 4.19 -9.48 3.44
C GLU A 119 3.74 -9.30 1.98
N ARG A 120 4.67 -9.24 1.01
CA ARG A 120 4.31 -9.15 -0.42
C ARG A 120 3.52 -10.36 -0.91
N PHE A 121 3.82 -11.55 -0.40
CA PHE A 121 3.07 -12.77 -0.71
C PHE A 121 1.64 -12.69 -0.17
N LEU A 122 1.48 -12.35 1.11
CA LEU A 122 0.18 -12.23 1.76
C LEU A 122 -0.67 -11.12 1.12
N SER A 123 -0.05 -10.02 0.68
CA SER A 123 -0.74 -8.94 -0.03
C SER A 123 -1.34 -9.41 -1.36
N ARG A 124 -0.59 -10.19 -2.15
CA ARG A 124 -1.08 -10.79 -3.40
C ARG A 124 -2.16 -11.85 -3.13
N TRP A 125 -2.00 -12.63 -2.07
CA TRP A 125 -2.99 -13.63 -1.68
C TRP A 125 -4.32 -12.98 -1.28
N LEU A 126 -4.29 -11.91 -0.47
CA LEU A 126 -5.47 -11.12 -0.09
C LEU A 126 -6.17 -10.52 -1.31
N PHE A 127 -5.41 -9.96 -2.26
CA PHE A 127 -5.96 -9.47 -3.52
C PHE A 127 -6.73 -10.56 -4.25
N ARG A 128 -6.18 -11.78 -4.30
CA ARG A 128 -6.83 -12.92 -4.94
C ARG A 128 -8.12 -13.33 -4.22
N GLN A 129 -8.14 -13.36 -2.89
CA GLN A 129 -9.35 -13.69 -2.12
C GLN A 129 -10.47 -12.68 -2.37
N ARG A 130 -10.14 -11.38 -2.41
CA ARG A 130 -11.11 -10.33 -2.71
C ARG A 130 -11.65 -10.44 -4.13
N TYR A 131 -10.79 -10.76 -5.09
CA TYR A 131 -11.20 -11.01 -6.47
C TYR A 131 -12.14 -12.21 -6.57
N ASP A 132 -11.79 -13.34 -5.97
CA ASP A 132 -12.62 -14.55 -5.97
C ASP A 132 -13.96 -14.31 -5.25
N ALA A 133 -13.99 -13.53 -4.16
CA ALA A 133 -15.23 -13.15 -3.46
C ALA A 133 -16.18 -12.27 -4.30
N ARG A 134 -15.64 -11.33 -5.09
CA ARG A 134 -16.45 -10.50 -6.02
C ARG A 134 -17.08 -11.32 -7.14
N LEU A 135 -16.41 -12.40 -7.54
CA LEU A 135 -16.92 -13.35 -8.53
C LEU A 135 -17.75 -14.47 -7.90
N GLU A 136 -18.06 -14.36 -6.59
CA GLU A 136 -18.83 -15.36 -5.83
C GLU A 136 -18.22 -16.78 -5.90
N ARG A 137 -16.89 -16.86 -6.06
CA ARG A 137 -16.16 -18.13 -6.13
C ARG A 137 -15.78 -18.60 -4.73
N PHE A 138 -15.90 -19.91 -4.52
CA PHE A 138 -15.52 -20.58 -3.26
C PHE A 138 -16.20 -19.99 -2.02
N PRO A 139 -17.55 -20.00 -1.94
CA PRO A 139 -18.31 -19.35 -0.87
C PRO A 139 -17.96 -19.83 0.54
N ALA A 140 -17.51 -21.09 0.71
CA ALA A 140 -17.06 -21.61 1.99
C ALA A 140 -15.81 -20.87 2.52
N ARG A 141 -14.81 -20.65 1.66
CA ARG A 141 -13.57 -19.91 1.98
C ARG A 141 -13.84 -18.47 2.36
N VAL A 142 -14.79 -17.87 1.63
CA VAL A 142 -15.24 -16.51 1.85
C VAL A 142 -15.92 -16.36 3.21
N ARG A 143 -16.86 -17.26 3.56
CA ARG A 143 -17.52 -17.26 4.87
C ARG A 143 -16.54 -17.43 6.03
N GLU A 144 -15.50 -18.25 5.85
CA GLU A 144 -14.49 -18.44 6.89
C GLU A 144 -13.74 -17.14 7.19
N LEU A 145 -13.27 -16.43 6.15
CA LEU A 145 -12.62 -15.13 6.33
C LEU A 145 -13.57 -14.08 6.91
N ASP A 146 -14.83 -14.05 6.48
CA ASP A 146 -15.86 -13.17 7.05
C ASP A 146 -16.05 -13.39 8.54
N THR A 147 -15.96 -14.65 8.98
CA THR A 147 -16.15 -15.01 10.39
C THR A 147 -14.94 -14.62 11.23
N ARG A 148 -13.72 -14.83 10.70
CA ARG A 148 -12.48 -14.72 11.48
C ARG A 148 -11.83 -13.34 11.40
N LEU A 149 -12.12 -12.58 10.35
CA LEU A 149 -11.53 -11.26 10.11
C LEU A 149 -12.50 -10.41 9.28
N PRO A 150 -13.67 -10.01 9.79
CA PRO A 150 -14.74 -9.35 9.01
C PRO A 150 -14.28 -8.19 8.11
N GLU A 151 -13.26 -7.46 8.55
CA GLU A 151 -12.60 -6.35 7.86
C GLU A 151 -11.77 -6.76 6.64
N TRP A 152 -11.52 -8.06 6.40
CA TRP A 152 -10.66 -8.55 5.30
C TRP A 152 -11.16 -8.14 3.91
N ARG A 153 -12.46 -7.89 3.79
CA ARG A 153 -13.10 -7.38 2.56
C ARG A 153 -12.91 -5.89 2.37
N GLU A 154 -12.60 -5.15 3.43
CA GLU A 154 -12.33 -3.72 3.35
C GLU A 154 -11.14 -3.52 2.43
N THR A 155 -11.39 -3.03 1.22
CA THR A 155 -10.31 -2.68 0.31
C THR A 155 -9.39 -1.65 0.97
N PHE A 156 -8.22 -1.43 0.35
CA PHE A 156 -7.29 -0.31 0.53
C PHE A 156 -8.00 1.08 0.43
N THR A 157 -9.10 1.27 1.14
CA THR A 157 -10.01 2.38 0.97
C THR A 157 -10.53 2.83 2.31
N ASP A 158 -11.05 2.02 3.24
CA ASP A 158 -11.69 2.66 4.40
C ASP A 158 -10.69 3.14 5.46
N GLN A 159 -9.68 2.33 5.79
CA GLN A 159 -8.58 2.78 6.66
C GLN A 159 -7.72 3.86 6.00
N GLU A 160 -7.46 3.75 4.69
CA GLU A 160 -6.66 4.75 3.97
C GLU A 160 -7.45 6.03 3.70
N ARG A 161 -8.78 5.97 3.47
CA ARG A 161 -9.65 7.14 3.40
C ARG A 161 -9.73 7.82 4.75
N ARG A 162 -9.86 7.08 5.86
CA ARG A 162 -9.76 7.64 7.22
C ARG A 162 -8.40 8.32 7.42
N SER A 163 -7.31 7.68 7.00
CA SER A 163 -5.96 8.25 7.05
C SER A 163 -5.79 9.50 6.19
N TYR A 164 -6.38 9.54 4.99
CA TYR A 164 -6.33 10.71 4.10
C TYR A 164 -7.20 11.86 4.59
N VAL A 165 -8.36 11.57 5.18
CA VAL A 165 -9.19 12.57 5.85
C VAL A 165 -8.43 13.17 7.02
N GLU A 166 -7.78 12.36 7.85
CA GLU A 166 -6.98 12.86 8.97
C GLU A 166 -5.77 13.66 8.49
N SER A 167 -5.07 13.17 7.46
CA SER A 167 -3.99 13.89 6.80
C SER A 167 -4.44 15.25 6.24
N ALA A 168 -5.63 15.32 5.63
CA ALA A 168 -6.21 16.55 5.14
C ALA A 168 -6.51 17.54 6.28
N ARG A 169 -6.99 17.06 7.44
CA ARG A 169 -7.19 17.88 8.64
C ARG A 169 -5.88 18.44 9.18
N GLN A 170 -4.81 17.63 9.23
CA GLN A 170 -3.49 18.11 9.65
C GLN A 170 -2.95 19.21 8.73
N ILE A 171 -3.09 19.04 7.40
CA ILE A 171 -2.70 20.08 6.43
C ILE A 171 -3.56 21.34 6.59
N ALA A 172 -4.87 21.18 6.81
CA ALA A 172 -5.77 22.31 7.05
C ALA A 172 -5.37 23.09 8.31
N ALA A 173 -5.05 22.40 9.41
CA ALA A 173 -4.57 23.02 10.65
C ALA A 173 -3.28 23.81 10.43
N TYR A 174 -2.29 23.19 9.77
CA TYR A 174 -1.04 23.85 9.40
C TYR A 174 -1.27 25.12 8.56
N VAL A 175 -2.21 25.07 7.60
CA VAL A 175 -2.57 26.23 6.77
C VAL A 175 -3.21 27.33 7.60
N GLN A 176 -4.04 27.01 8.60
CA GLN A 176 -4.63 28.02 9.48
C GLN A 176 -3.56 28.70 10.34
N GLU A 177 -2.57 27.94 10.82
CA GLU A 177 -1.48 28.48 11.65
C GLU A 177 -0.49 29.34 10.85
N HIS A 178 -0.06 28.86 9.68
CA HIS A 178 1.03 29.50 8.92
C HIS A 178 0.55 30.28 7.68
N GLY A 179 -0.73 30.20 7.33
CA GLY A 179 -1.31 30.85 6.15
C GLY A 179 -0.79 30.30 4.81
N THR A 180 -0.06 29.19 4.81
CA THR A 180 0.61 28.62 3.64
C THR A 180 0.48 27.10 3.58
N LEU A 181 0.51 26.53 2.38
CA LEU A 181 0.61 25.07 2.25
C LEU A 181 1.99 24.62 2.75
N PRO A 182 2.09 23.42 3.32
CA PRO A 182 3.36 22.85 3.74
C PRO A 182 4.29 22.68 2.53
N THR A 183 5.51 23.19 2.67
CA THR A 183 6.58 23.09 1.67
C THR A 183 7.87 22.58 2.32
N PRO A 184 8.75 21.88 1.58
CA PRO A 184 10.07 21.53 2.10
C PRO A 184 10.83 22.80 2.52
N GLY A 185 11.41 22.82 3.72
CA GLY A 185 12.06 24.01 4.29
C GLY A 185 11.13 25.17 4.68
N GLY A 186 9.82 24.92 4.79
CA GLY A 186 8.81 25.90 5.22
C GLY A 186 8.82 26.22 6.72
N GLN A 187 7.91 27.10 7.15
CA GLN A 187 7.68 27.38 8.57
C GLN A 187 7.19 26.10 9.27
N GLY A 188 7.78 25.70 10.40
CA GLY A 188 7.43 24.43 11.06
C GLY A 188 8.39 23.25 10.79
N GLY A 189 9.49 23.48 10.08
CA GLY A 189 10.63 22.54 10.02
C GLY A 189 10.26 21.13 9.54
N SER A 190 10.53 20.11 10.36
CA SER A 190 10.30 18.69 10.00
C SER A 190 8.83 18.34 9.82
N GLU A 191 7.91 19.05 10.49
CA GLU A 191 6.47 18.85 10.32
C GLU A 191 6.00 19.35 8.95
N ALA A 192 6.49 20.53 8.52
CA ALA A 192 6.20 21.08 7.20
C ALA A 192 6.69 20.15 6.08
N GLU A 193 7.87 19.54 6.25
CA GLU A 193 8.42 18.57 5.30
C GLU A 193 7.58 17.30 5.20
N ARG A 194 7.19 16.73 6.35
CA ARG A 194 6.30 15.56 6.39
C ARG A 194 4.97 15.86 5.70
N LEU A 195 4.33 16.97 6.05
CA LEU A 195 3.04 17.37 5.49
C LEU A 195 3.13 17.72 4.00
N ALA A 196 4.25 18.26 3.54
CA ALA A 196 4.49 18.51 2.12
C ALA A 196 4.52 17.20 1.32
N GLY A 197 5.18 16.16 1.85
CA GLY A 197 5.17 14.82 1.26
C GLY A 197 3.76 14.23 1.19
N VAL A 198 2.99 14.36 2.27
CA VAL A 198 1.59 13.92 2.34
C VAL A 198 0.71 14.66 1.31
N LEU A 199 0.87 15.97 1.17
CA LEU A 199 0.12 16.79 0.20
C LEU A 199 0.35 16.32 -1.25
N VAL A 200 1.56 15.90 -1.61
CA VAL A 200 1.87 15.32 -2.94
C VAL A 200 1.09 14.03 -3.18
N VAL A 201 0.99 13.18 -2.16
CA VAL A 201 0.19 11.95 -2.23
C VAL A 201 -1.28 12.28 -2.43
N LEU A 202 -1.85 13.20 -1.63
CA LEU A 202 -3.27 13.60 -1.73
C LEU A 202 -3.60 14.18 -3.11
N ARG A 203 -2.72 15.02 -3.69
CA ARG A 203 -2.87 15.54 -5.05
C ARG A 203 -2.89 14.42 -6.10
N THR A 204 -2.01 13.43 -5.95
CA THR A 204 -1.96 12.28 -6.86
C THR A 204 -3.24 11.46 -6.78
N GLN A 205 -3.75 11.22 -5.56
CA GLN A 205 -4.98 10.46 -5.35
C GLN A 205 -6.22 11.20 -5.88
N GLN A 206 -6.30 12.53 -5.71
CA GLN A 206 -7.38 13.34 -6.26
C GLN A 206 -7.38 13.32 -7.79
N ARG A 207 -6.21 13.44 -8.44
CA ARG A 207 -6.10 13.33 -9.91
C ARG A 207 -6.53 11.96 -10.44
N ARG A 208 -6.37 10.91 -9.64
CA ARG A 208 -6.84 9.55 -9.95
C ARG A 208 -8.33 9.34 -9.62
N GLY A 209 -9.00 10.32 -9.03
CA GLY A 209 -10.40 10.20 -8.58
C GLY A 209 -10.58 9.25 -7.39
N LEU A 210 -9.52 8.99 -6.61
CA LEU A 210 -9.50 8.01 -5.52
C LEU A 210 -9.56 8.64 -4.12
N LEU A 211 -9.44 9.96 -4.03
CA LEU A 211 -9.47 10.67 -2.76
C LEU A 211 -10.90 10.75 -2.20
N ALA A 212 -11.04 10.60 -0.88
CA ALA A 212 -12.33 10.72 -0.21
C ALA A 212 -12.91 12.14 -0.37
N LYS A 213 -14.21 12.25 -0.66
CA LYS A 213 -14.90 13.55 -0.81
C LYS A 213 -14.73 14.44 0.41
N GLU A 214 -14.76 13.86 1.61
CA GLU A 214 -14.53 14.59 2.86
C GLU A 214 -13.13 15.24 2.89
N ALA A 215 -12.08 14.48 2.57
CA ALA A 215 -10.71 15.00 2.53
C ALA A 215 -10.56 16.14 1.50
N THR A 216 -11.19 15.99 0.33
CA THR A 216 -11.23 17.04 -0.69
C THR A 216 -11.94 18.30 -0.16
N HIS A 217 -13.11 18.14 0.47
CA HIS A 217 -13.85 19.26 1.04
C HIS A 217 -13.07 19.96 2.16
N THR A 218 -12.40 19.23 3.04
CA THR A 218 -11.54 19.79 4.10
C THR A 218 -10.42 20.65 3.51
N LEU A 219 -9.75 20.17 2.46
CA LEU A 219 -8.67 20.92 1.80
C LEU A 219 -9.18 22.10 0.98
N ASP A 220 -10.31 21.96 0.29
CA ASP A 220 -10.92 23.05 -0.47
C ASP A 220 -11.41 24.17 0.47
N ALA A 221 -11.96 23.82 1.63
CA ALA A 221 -12.38 24.80 2.63
C ALA A 221 -11.19 25.53 3.28
N ALA A 222 -10.12 24.80 3.60
CA ALA A 222 -8.94 25.39 4.23
C ALA A 222 -8.07 26.17 3.24
N PHE A 223 -7.95 25.67 2.00
CA PHE A 223 -7.08 26.26 0.99
C PHE A 223 -7.61 26.03 -0.44
N PRO A 224 -8.54 26.88 -0.92
CA PRO A 224 -9.04 26.81 -2.29
C PRO A 224 -7.91 26.91 -3.32
N GLY A 225 -7.73 25.88 -4.14
CA GLY A 225 -6.62 25.78 -5.09
C GLY A 225 -5.40 25.00 -4.58
N TRP A 226 -5.54 24.20 -3.52
CA TRP A 226 -4.48 23.30 -3.06
C TRP A 226 -4.04 22.28 -4.14
N LEU A 227 -4.90 21.98 -5.12
CA LEU A 227 -4.57 21.15 -6.29
C LEU A 227 -3.67 21.86 -7.30
N ASP A 228 -3.67 23.19 -7.28
CA ASP A 228 -2.85 23.98 -8.17
C ASP A 228 -1.37 23.76 -7.80
N GLY A 229 -0.51 23.69 -8.82
CA GLY A 229 0.93 23.54 -8.61
C GLY A 229 1.48 24.66 -7.71
N ILE A 230 2.64 24.42 -7.09
CA ILE A 230 3.29 25.38 -6.17
C ILE A 230 3.32 26.80 -6.78
N ALA A 231 3.58 26.93 -8.08
CA ALA A 231 3.63 28.21 -8.79
C ALA A 231 2.30 28.99 -8.82
N LEU A 232 1.17 28.32 -9.08
CA LEU A 232 -0.16 28.97 -9.12
C LEU A 232 -0.62 29.37 -7.71
N ASN A 233 -0.25 28.57 -6.72
CA ASN A 233 -0.48 28.90 -5.32
C ASN A 233 0.34 30.12 -4.89
N VAL A 234 1.62 30.18 -5.26
CA VAL A 234 2.48 31.35 -5.02
C VAL A 234 1.87 32.62 -5.63
N GLU A 235 1.29 32.54 -6.82
CA GLU A 235 0.64 33.70 -7.45
C GLU A 235 -0.62 34.14 -6.69
N ARG A 236 -1.52 33.21 -6.31
CA ARG A 236 -2.70 33.56 -5.50
C ARG A 236 -2.33 34.16 -4.15
N GLN A 237 -1.32 33.60 -3.48
CA GLN A 237 -0.84 34.16 -2.22
C GLN A 237 -0.21 35.54 -2.40
N TRP A 238 0.54 35.73 -3.49
CA TRP A 238 1.07 37.04 -3.83
C TRP A 238 -0.06 38.05 -4.03
N GLN A 239 -1.11 37.69 -4.77
CA GLN A 239 -2.29 38.54 -4.97
C GLN A 239 -3.01 38.86 -3.66
N LYS A 240 -3.19 37.87 -2.77
CA LYS A 240 -3.81 38.07 -1.45
C LYS A 240 -2.98 39.03 -0.59
N ARG A 241 -1.67 38.79 -0.46
CA ARG A 241 -0.77 39.67 0.32
C ARG A 241 -0.67 41.07 -0.28
N ALA A 242 -0.69 41.20 -1.61
CA ALA A 242 -0.76 42.48 -2.28
C ALA A 242 -2.06 43.23 -1.95
N ALA A 243 -3.21 42.53 -1.90
CA ALA A 243 -4.48 43.13 -1.50
C ALA A 243 -4.47 43.56 -0.02
N GLU A 244 -4.00 42.70 0.90
CA GLU A 244 -3.86 43.03 2.33
C GLU A 244 -2.97 44.26 2.53
N PHE A 245 -1.84 44.35 1.82
CA PHE A 245 -0.97 45.52 1.86
C PHE A 245 -1.64 46.78 1.32
N VAL A 246 -2.42 46.66 0.24
CA VAL A 246 -3.17 47.79 -0.34
C VAL A 246 -4.21 48.33 0.65
N GLU A 247 -4.95 47.45 1.32
CA GLU A 247 -5.93 47.86 2.32
C GLU A 247 -5.25 48.45 3.56
N TRP A 248 -4.17 47.85 4.05
CA TRP A 248 -3.37 48.39 5.16
C TRP A 248 -2.92 49.84 4.90
N VAL A 249 -2.34 50.12 3.74
CA VAL A 249 -1.86 51.47 3.40
C VAL A 249 -3.02 52.45 3.25
N LYS A 250 -4.20 52.00 2.80
CA LYS A 250 -5.40 52.86 2.74
C LYS A 250 -5.95 53.19 4.13
N GLU A 251 -5.97 52.23 5.04
CA GLU A 251 -6.51 52.39 6.39
C GLU A 251 -5.57 53.19 7.29
N ASP A 252 -4.29 52.81 7.36
CA ASP A 252 -3.30 53.42 8.26
C ASP A 252 -2.53 54.60 7.66
N GLY A 253 -2.59 54.78 6.33
CA GLY A 253 -1.87 55.86 5.64
C GLY A 253 -0.35 55.74 5.66
N ARG A 254 0.19 54.59 6.09
CA ARG A 254 1.63 54.34 6.27
C ARG A 254 2.05 52.94 5.81
N ASP A 255 3.34 52.76 5.54
CA ASP A 255 3.94 51.45 5.31
C ASP A 255 3.93 50.60 6.60
N PRO A 256 3.71 49.27 6.50
CA PRO A 256 3.80 48.36 7.63
C PRO A 256 5.24 48.26 8.15
N HIS A 257 5.42 48.20 9.46
CA HIS A 257 6.71 48.25 10.12
C HIS A 257 7.15 46.88 10.68
N ARG A 258 8.42 46.50 10.49
CA ARG A 258 8.95 45.19 10.96
C ARG A 258 8.95 45.02 12.47
N GLY A 259 9.01 46.12 13.22
CA GLY A 259 9.00 46.15 14.69
C GLY A 259 7.61 46.30 15.30
N ALA A 260 6.54 46.22 14.50
CA ALA A 260 5.19 46.31 15.02
C ALA A 260 4.85 45.18 15.99
N TRP A 261 4.01 45.46 16.98
CA TRP A 261 3.53 44.44 17.91
C TRP A 261 2.59 43.44 17.21
N ASP A 262 1.77 43.94 16.29
CA ASP A 262 0.85 43.11 15.51
C ASP A 262 1.61 42.12 14.61
N PRO A 263 1.38 40.80 14.77
CA PRO A 263 1.93 39.79 13.88
C PRO A 263 1.55 39.97 12.40
N ALA A 264 0.35 40.48 12.10
CA ALA A 264 -0.09 40.68 10.72
C ALA A 264 0.68 41.83 10.05
N GLU A 265 0.85 42.96 10.74
CA GLU A 265 1.70 44.06 10.28
C GLU A 265 3.15 43.61 10.01
N ARG A 266 3.75 42.83 10.93
CA ARG A 266 5.13 42.33 10.73
C ARG A 266 5.26 41.43 9.51
N ALA A 267 4.26 40.59 9.26
CA ALA A 267 4.25 39.72 8.08
C ALA A 267 4.19 40.55 6.79
N LEU A 268 3.36 41.60 6.74
CA LEU A 268 3.28 42.54 5.62
C LEU A 268 4.58 43.32 5.43
N ALA A 269 5.21 43.79 6.51
CA ALA A 269 6.51 44.47 6.45
C ALA A 269 7.63 43.55 5.92
N GLY A 270 7.63 42.28 6.32
CA GLY A 270 8.54 41.26 5.80
C GLY A 270 8.32 40.99 4.31
N TRP A 271 7.05 40.89 3.89
CA TRP A 271 6.68 40.72 2.48
C TRP A 271 7.06 41.93 1.62
N LEU A 272 6.75 43.15 2.06
CA LEU A 272 7.08 44.40 1.39
C LEU A 272 8.59 44.55 1.17
N ALA A 273 9.40 44.23 2.18
CA ALA A 273 10.85 44.26 2.06
C ALA A 273 11.37 43.33 0.95
N ARG A 274 10.79 42.14 0.80
CA ARG A 274 11.13 41.22 -0.30
C ARG A 274 10.71 41.80 -1.65
N GLN A 275 9.52 42.40 -1.74
CA GLN A 275 9.08 43.06 -2.98
C GLN A 275 9.99 44.23 -3.37
N LYS A 276 10.46 45.04 -2.41
CA LYS A 276 11.43 46.13 -2.66
C LYS A 276 12.75 45.58 -3.22
N VAL A 277 13.24 44.44 -2.71
CA VAL A 277 14.41 43.75 -3.26
C VAL A 277 14.17 43.26 -4.68
N HIS A 278 13.04 42.61 -4.97
CA HIS A 278 12.70 42.17 -6.32
C HIS A 278 12.58 43.34 -7.30
N ALA A 279 11.97 44.45 -6.88
CA ALA A 279 11.88 45.68 -7.67
C ALA A 279 13.26 46.26 -7.99
N LYS A 280 14.18 46.30 -7.01
CA LYS A 280 15.56 46.75 -7.23
C LYS A 280 16.33 45.85 -8.21
N LYS A 281 16.06 44.54 -8.19
CA LYS A 281 16.69 43.55 -9.07
C LYS A 281 16.00 43.42 -10.43
N GLY A 282 14.83 44.02 -10.63
CA GLY A 282 14.03 43.85 -11.85
C GLY A 282 13.38 42.46 -11.99
N GLU A 283 13.26 41.70 -10.89
CA GLU A 283 12.66 40.37 -10.88
C GLU A 283 11.12 40.48 -10.83
N TYR A 284 10.42 39.64 -11.59
CA TYR A 284 8.96 39.60 -11.66
C TYR A 284 8.30 40.92 -12.13
N PRO A 285 8.62 41.41 -13.34
CA PRO A 285 8.15 42.72 -13.85
C PRO A 285 6.62 42.87 -13.87
N ALA A 286 5.88 41.78 -14.08
CA ALA A 286 4.41 41.79 -14.05
C ALA A 286 3.86 42.14 -12.66
N ARG A 287 4.45 41.58 -11.59
CA ARG A 287 4.07 41.83 -10.19
C ARG A 287 4.38 43.26 -9.76
N ILE A 288 5.54 43.77 -10.16
CA ILE A 288 5.94 45.16 -9.93
C ILE A 288 4.97 46.13 -10.63
N LYS A 289 4.64 45.86 -11.90
CA LYS A 289 3.68 46.68 -12.67
C LYS A 289 2.31 46.72 -12.00
N GLU A 290 1.84 45.58 -11.49
CA GLU A 290 0.56 45.49 -10.79
C GLU A 290 0.56 46.26 -9.47
N LEU A 291 1.62 46.15 -8.65
CA LEU A 291 1.74 46.93 -7.41
C LEU A 291 1.86 48.44 -7.68
N ASN A 292 2.62 48.83 -8.71
CA ASN A 292 2.72 50.24 -9.12
C ASN A 292 1.36 50.81 -9.56
N LYS A 293 0.49 49.97 -10.16
CA LYS A 293 -0.86 50.36 -10.54
C LYS A 293 -1.76 50.57 -9.33
N ARG A 294 -1.63 49.73 -8.28
CA ARG A 294 -2.49 49.78 -7.08
C ARG A 294 -2.02 50.81 -6.04
N LEU A 295 -0.71 50.96 -5.85
CA LEU A 295 -0.10 51.88 -4.87
C LEU A 295 1.16 52.54 -5.47
N PRO A 296 1.02 53.64 -6.22
CA PRO A 296 2.17 54.35 -6.76
C PRO A 296 3.14 54.80 -5.65
N GLY A 297 4.43 54.47 -5.78
CA GLY A 297 5.47 54.89 -4.82
C GLY A 297 5.74 53.93 -3.67
N TRP A 298 5.08 52.77 -3.60
CA TRP A 298 5.32 51.72 -2.59
C TRP A 298 6.78 51.27 -2.46
N ASN A 299 7.57 51.39 -3.54
CA ASN A 299 8.96 50.97 -3.61
C ASN A 299 9.97 52.09 -3.33
N ARG A 300 9.52 53.30 -2.96
CA ARG A 300 10.42 54.38 -2.56
C ARG A 300 11.11 54.00 -1.25
N SER A 301 12.41 54.29 -1.18
CA SER A 301 13.08 54.32 0.12
C SER A 301 12.54 55.54 0.88
N PRO A 302 12.31 55.43 2.20
CA PRO A 302 12.20 56.61 3.05
C PRO A 302 13.47 57.44 2.98
#